data_AF-A0A6J0AWZ5-F1
#
_entry.id   AF-A0A6J0AWZ5-F1
#
_cell.length_a   1.000
_cell.length_b   1.000
_cell.length_c   1.000
_cell.angle_alpha   90.00
_cell.angle_beta   90.00
_cell.angle_gamma   90.00
#
_symmetry.space_group_name_H-M   'P 1'
#
loop_
_entity.id
_entity.type
_entity.pdbx_description
1 polymer ?
#
loop_
_entity_poly.entity_id
_entity_poly.type
_entity_poly.pdbx_seq_one_letter_code
_entity_poly.pdbx_strand_id
1 'polypeptide(L)'
;MFLSLFFMTDLDDSIYKKYLKMITNIVILSLIICISLAFWILSMTASTYYGNLQPVSPWRWLFSVVVPVLIVSNGFKKKSLDHSGALGGLVVGFILTIANFSFFTSLLMFFLSSSKLTKWKGETKKRLDSEYKEGGQRNWIQVFCNGAVPTELALLYMIENGPGEIPIDFSKQYTASWMCLSLLAALACSAGDTWASEVGTVLSKSPPRLITTWEKVPVGTNGGVTMVGLASSLLGGTCVGIAYFLTQLVFVNDLDISAPQWPIIAFGGLAGLLGSIVDSYLGATMQFTGLDESTGMVVSSPANEVKCIAGKPILDNNAVNLFSSVLIALLLPTAAWGFWPRQ
;
A
#
# COMPACT_ATOMS: atom_id res chain seq x y z
N MET A 1 -11.23 -2.90 -54.81
CA MET A 1 -12.48 -3.46 -54.24
C MET A 1 -12.21 -4.41 -53.07
N PHE A 2 -11.33 -5.41 -53.22
CA PHE A 2 -10.98 -6.34 -52.13
C PHE A 2 -10.37 -5.71 -50.86
N LEU A 3 -9.51 -4.69 -51.00
CA LEU A 3 -8.92 -4.01 -49.83
C LEU A 3 -9.94 -3.23 -48.99
N SER A 4 -10.99 -2.70 -49.63
CA SER A 4 -12.06 -1.94 -48.95
C SER A 4 -12.98 -2.88 -48.18
N LEU A 5 -13.35 -4.03 -48.77
CA LEU A 5 -14.17 -5.04 -48.08
C LEU A 5 -13.45 -5.60 -46.84
N PHE A 6 -12.15 -5.88 -46.93
CA PHE A 6 -11.35 -6.41 -45.83
C PHE A 6 -11.22 -5.42 -44.66
N PHE A 7 -10.97 -4.15 -44.97
CA PHE A 7 -10.94 -3.08 -43.96
C PHE A 7 -12.31 -2.88 -43.28
N MET A 8 -13.40 -3.05 -44.03
CA MET A 8 -14.76 -2.88 -43.52
C MET A 8 -15.16 -4.03 -42.59
N THR A 9 -14.77 -5.27 -42.91
CA THR A 9 -14.98 -6.44 -42.03
C THR A 9 -14.16 -6.39 -40.76
N ASP A 10 -12.90 -5.92 -40.81
CA ASP A 10 -12.08 -5.75 -39.60
C ASP A 10 -12.59 -4.61 -38.70
N LEU A 11 -13.15 -3.54 -39.29
CA LEU A 11 -13.79 -2.47 -38.54
C LEU A 11 -15.06 -2.95 -37.83
N ASP A 12 -15.91 -3.72 -38.52
CA ASP A 12 -17.15 -4.26 -37.96
C ASP A 12 -16.88 -5.28 -36.84
N ASP A 13 -15.88 -6.16 -37.00
CA ASP A 13 -15.52 -7.15 -35.97
C ASP A 13 -14.90 -6.46 -34.72
N SER A 14 -14.14 -5.38 -34.92
CA SER A 14 -13.63 -4.51 -33.85
C SER A 14 -14.75 -3.79 -33.09
N ILE A 15 -15.71 -3.21 -33.82
CA ILE A 15 -16.88 -2.53 -33.26
C ILE A 15 -17.76 -3.55 -32.50
N TYR A 16 -18.01 -4.71 -33.09
CA TYR A 16 -18.80 -5.79 -32.48
C TYR A 16 -18.17 -6.30 -31.19
N LYS A 17 -16.85 -6.57 -31.17
CA LYS A 17 -16.11 -6.93 -29.94
C LYS A 17 -16.21 -5.84 -28.87
N LYS A 18 -16.16 -4.57 -29.27
CA LYS A 18 -16.30 -3.43 -28.34
C LYS A 18 -17.72 -3.34 -27.77
N TYR A 19 -18.75 -3.56 -28.59
CA TYR A 19 -20.15 -3.63 -28.16
C TYR A 19 -20.42 -4.81 -27.22
N LEU A 20 -19.95 -6.01 -27.57
CA LEU A 20 -20.06 -7.19 -26.70
C LEU A 20 -19.41 -6.93 -25.34
N LYS A 21 -18.19 -6.39 -25.32
CA LYS A 21 -17.50 -6.02 -24.08
C LYS A 21 -18.29 -5.00 -23.27
N MET A 22 -18.90 -4.02 -23.91
CA MET A 22 -19.74 -3.02 -23.25
C MET A 22 -21.00 -3.65 -22.64
N ILE A 23 -21.71 -4.51 -23.39
CA ILE A 23 -22.89 -5.23 -22.91
C ILE A 23 -22.52 -6.16 -21.74
N THR A 24 -21.43 -6.92 -21.86
CA THR A 24 -20.93 -7.77 -20.77
C THR A 24 -20.63 -6.95 -19.52
N ASN A 25 -19.98 -5.79 -19.66
CA ASN A 25 -19.72 -4.90 -18.52
C ASN A 25 -21.01 -4.37 -17.88
N ILE A 26 -22.02 -4.00 -18.69
CA ILE A 26 -23.32 -3.53 -18.19
C ILE A 26 -24.02 -4.65 -17.42
N VAL A 27 -24.04 -5.87 -17.97
CA VAL A 27 -24.65 -7.04 -17.30
C VAL A 27 -23.95 -7.35 -15.97
N ILE A 28 -22.60 -7.38 -15.97
CA ILE A 28 -21.81 -7.58 -14.76
C ILE A 28 -22.11 -6.49 -13.73
N LEU A 29 -22.13 -5.21 -14.13
CA LEU A 29 -22.42 -4.10 -13.24
C LEU A 29 -23.82 -4.19 -12.64
N SER A 30 -24.84 -4.50 -13.47
CA SER A 30 -26.22 -4.69 -13.02
C SER A 30 -26.34 -5.84 -12.03
N LEU A 31 -25.65 -6.96 -12.27
CA LEU A 31 -25.63 -8.10 -11.34
C LEU A 31 -24.97 -7.73 -10.00
N ILE A 32 -23.84 -7.01 -10.03
CA ILE A 32 -23.17 -6.52 -8.80
C ILE A 32 -24.09 -5.61 -8.01
N ILE A 33 -24.80 -4.69 -8.68
CA ILE A 33 -25.78 -3.80 -8.03
C ILE A 33 -26.92 -4.61 -7.39
N CYS A 34 -27.49 -5.57 -8.11
CA CYS A 34 -28.57 -6.43 -7.57
C CYS A 34 -28.11 -7.25 -6.36
N ILE A 35 -26.92 -7.85 -6.42
CA ILE A 35 -26.35 -8.64 -5.32
C ILE A 35 -26.07 -7.73 -4.11
N SER A 36 -25.47 -6.56 -4.34
CA SER A 36 -25.20 -5.55 -3.32
C SER A 36 -26.48 -5.10 -2.60
N LEU A 37 -27.54 -4.79 -3.36
CA LEU A 37 -28.85 -4.43 -2.81
C LEU A 37 -29.47 -5.58 -2.01
N ALA A 38 -29.36 -6.81 -2.48
CA ALA A 38 -29.88 -7.99 -1.77
C ALA A 38 -29.15 -8.22 -0.43
N PHE A 39 -27.81 -8.14 -0.41
CA PHE A 39 -27.03 -8.22 0.82
C PHE A 39 -27.36 -7.09 1.79
N TRP A 40 -27.59 -5.88 1.29
CA TRP A 40 -28.00 -4.75 2.12
C TRP A 40 -29.40 -4.96 2.74
N ILE A 41 -30.39 -5.39 1.96
CA ILE A 41 -31.74 -5.69 2.47
C ILE A 41 -31.66 -6.78 3.55
N LEU A 42 -30.89 -7.84 3.31
CA LEU A 42 -30.70 -8.91 4.28
C LEU A 42 -29.98 -8.42 5.54
N SER A 43 -28.96 -7.58 5.40
CA SER A 43 -28.22 -6.98 6.52
C SER A 43 -29.08 -5.99 7.32
N MET A 44 -29.89 -5.17 6.67
CA MET A 44 -30.88 -4.28 7.31
C MET A 44 -31.92 -5.10 8.09
N THR A 45 -32.41 -6.19 7.50
CA THR A 45 -33.37 -7.08 8.15
C THR A 45 -32.76 -7.77 9.37
N ALA A 46 -31.53 -8.28 9.24
CA ALA A 46 -30.78 -8.85 10.36
C ALA A 46 -30.47 -7.81 11.44
N SER A 47 -30.12 -6.58 11.07
CA SER A 47 -29.93 -5.46 12.00
C SER A 47 -31.21 -5.15 12.78
N THR A 48 -32.35 -5.11 12.11
CA THR A 48 -33.65 -4.88 12.73
C THR A 48 -34.02 -6.00 13.70
N TYR A 49 -33.61 -7.24 13.42
CA TYR A 49 -33.92 -8.41 14.24
C TYR A 49 -32.94 -8.63 15.41
N TYR A 50 -31.65 -8.42 15.19
CA TYR A 50 -30.58 -8.68 16.17
C TYR A 50 -30.05 -7.42 16.87
N GLY A 51 -30.45 -6.21 16.43
CA GLY A 51 -30.13 -4.92 17.05
C GLY A 51 -28.67 -4.44 16.94
N ASN A 52 -27.72 -5.34 16.68
CA ASN A 52 -26.27 -5.07 16.81
C ASN A 52 -25.50 -5.00 15.48
N LEU A 53 -26.15 -5.20 14.33
CA LEU A 53 -25.48 -5.19 13.03
C LEU A 53 -25.58 -3.81 12.41
N GLN A 54 -24.45 -3.19 12.05
CA GLN A 54 -24.45 -2.00 11.20
C GLN A 54 -24.45 -2.40 9.72
N PRO A 55 -25.54 -2.13 8.98
CA PRO A 55 -25.67 -2.59 7.60
C PRO A 55 -24.81 -1.76 6.65
N VAL A 56 -23.98 -2.44 5.86
CA VAL A 56 -23.13 -1.83 4.82
C VAL A 56 -24.02 -1.27 3.71
N SER A 57 -23.92 0.04 3.42
CA SER A 57 -24.73 0.66 2.36
C SER A 57 -24.48 0.01 0.98
N PRO A 58 -25.48 -0.06 0.09
CA PRO A 58 -25.32 -0.64 -1.25
C PRO A 58 -24.23 0.03 -2.07
N TRP A 59 -24.06 1.35 -1.87
CA TRP A 59 -23.01 2.13 -2.50
C TRP A 59 -21.63 1.69 -2.03
N ARG A 60 -21.43 1.44 -0.72
CA ARG A 60 -20.15 0.96 -0.21
C ARG A 60 -19.78 -0.41 -0.79
N TRP A 61 -20.73 -1.33 -0.89
CA TRP A 61 -20.56 -2.61 -1.58
C TRP A 61 -20.19 -2.45 -3.07
N LEU A 62 -20.88 -1.55 -3.78
CA LEU A 62 -20.58 -1.29 -5.18
C LEU A 62 -19.15 -0.74 -5.35
N PHE A 63 -18.78 0.24 -4.53
CA PHE A 63 -17.46 0.87 -4.57
C PHE A 63 -16.33 -0.11 -4.19
N SER A 64 -16.54 -0.95 -3.17
CA SER A 64 -15.55 -1.94 -2.72
C SER A 64 -15.26 -3.02 -3.75
N VAL A 65 -16.18 -3.28 -4.69
CA VAL A 65 -15.93 -4.18 -5.81
C VAL A 65 -15.37 -3.42 -7.01
N VAL A 66 -16.06 -2.37 -7.46
CA VAL A 66 -15.75 -1.72 -8.73
C VAL A 66 -14.40 -1.01 -8.69
N VAL A 67 -14.10 -0.26 -7.63
CA VAL A 67 -12.89 0.56 -7.58
C VAL A 67 -11.63 -0.29 -7.50
N PRO A 68 -11.50 -1.29 -6.59
CA PRO A 68 -10.34 -2.18 -6.59
C PRO A 68 -10.15 -2.93 -7.92
N VAL A 69 -11.23 -3.39 -8.57
CA VAL A 69 -11.15 -4.02 -9.89
C VAL A 69 -10.54 -3.09 -10.93
N LEU A 70 -10.97 -1.83 -10.98
CA LEU A 70 -10.43 -0.85 -11.92
C LEU A 70 -8.94 -0.55 -11.64
N ILE A 71 -8.57 -0.36 -10.37
CA ILE A 71 -7.19 -0.06 -9.97
C ILE A 71 -6.27 -1.24 -10.26
N VAL A 72 -6.65 -2.46 -9.88
CA VAL A 72 -5.88 -3.67 -10.15
C VAL A 72 -5.76 -3.91 -11.65
N SER A 73 -6.85 -3.78 -12.41
CA SER A 73 -6.81 -3.92 -13.87
C SER A 73 -5.83 -2.93 -14.52
N ASN A 74 -5.81 -1.68 -14.04
CA ASN A 74 -4.85 -0.68 -14.50
C ASN A 74 -3.41 -0.99 -14.06
N GLY A 75 -3.23 -1.46 -12.82
CA GLY A 75 -1.95 -1.90 -12.28
C GLY A 75 -1.34 -3.05 -13.08
N PHE A 76 -2.14 -4.07 -13.38
CA PHE A 76 -1.77 -5.22 -14.19
C PHE A 76 -1.39 -4.80 -15.63
N LYS A 77 -2.24 -4.00 -16.29
CA LYS A 77 -1.94 -3.48 -17.65
C LYS A 77 -0.65 -2.66 -17.70
N LYS A 78 -0.35 -1.92 -16.65
CA LYS A 78 0.86 -1.11 -16.55
C LYS A 78 2.07 -1.89 -16.03
N LYS A 79 2.00 -3.23 -15.89
CA LYS A 79 3.04 -4.10 -15.32
C LYS A 79 3.46 -3.73 -13.88
N SER A 80 2.60 -3.04 -13.12
CA SER A 80 2.84 -2.77 -11.69
C SER A 80 2.60 -4.00 -10.81
N LEU A 81 1.70 -4.88 -11.22
CA LEU A 81 1.32 -6.12 -10.54
C LEU A 81 1.42 -7.27 -11.53
N ASP A 82 1.85 -8.44 -11.06
CA ASP A 82 1.68 -9.69 -11.81
C ASP A 82 0.27 -10.28 -11.57
N HIS A 83 -0.02 -11.45 -12.15
CA HIS A 83 -1.32 -12.11 -12.01
C HIS A 83 -1.68 -12.43 -10.55
N SER A 84 -0.70 -12.89 -9.78
CA SER A 84 -0.89 -13.28 -8.37
C SER A 84 -1.05 -12.05 -7.48
N GLY A 85 -0.27 -11.00 -7.71
CA GLY A 85 -0.37 -9.72 -7.03
C GLY A 85 -1.66 -8.99 -7.37
N ALA A 86 -2.17 -9.14 -8.59
CA ALA A 86 -3.48 -8.63 -8.97
C ALA A 86 -4.59 -9.27 -8.12
N LEU A 87 -4.59 -10.59 -7.97
CA LEU A 87 -5.58 -11.29 -7.15
C LEU A 87 -5.48 -10.88 -5.67
N GLY A 88 -4.27 -10.86 -5.11
CA GLY A 88 -4.06 -10.39 -3.73
C GLY A 88 -4.52 -8.94 -3.54
N GLY A 89 -4.22 -8.07 -4.51
CA GLY A 89 -4.60 -6.66 -4.48
C GLY A 89 -6.11 -6.44 -4.55
N LEU A 90 -6.86 -7.32 -5.22
CA LEU A 90 -8.33 -7.28 -5.21
C LEU A 90 -8.88 -7.58 -3.82
N VAL A 91 -8.36 -8.61 -3.16
CA VAL A 91 -8.81 -9.01 -1.82
C VAL A 91 -8.51 -7.91 -0.80
N VAL A 92 -7.26 -7.45 -0.75
CA VAL A 92 -6.82 -6.37 0.14
C VAL A 92 -7.61 -5.09 -0.14
N GLY A 93 -7.72 -4.69 -1.40
CA GLY A 93 -8.45 -3.48 -1.80
C GLY A 93 -9.94 -3.56 -1.44
N PHE A 94 -10.58 -4.71 -1.65
CA PHE A 94 -11.98 -4.93 -1.28
C PHE A 94 -12.19 -4.78 0.23
N ILE A 95 -11.38 -5.49 1.05
CA ILE A 95 -11.50 -5.48 2.53
C ILE A 95 -11.28 -4.07 3.07
N LEU A 96 -10.23 -3.38 2.63
CA LEU A 96 -9.97 -2.02 3.12
C LEU A 96 -11.08 -1.04 2.69
N THR A 97 -11.64 -1.18 1.49
CA THR A 97 -12.71 -0.29 1.01
C THR A 97 -14.02 -0.50 1.76
N ILE A 98 -14.39 -1.77 2.02
CA ILE A 98 -15.62 -2.06 2.76
C ILE A 98 -15.49 -1.68 4.23
N ALA A 99 -14.29 -1.77 4.82
CA ALA A 99 -14.04 -1.37 6.19
C ALA A 99 -14.17 0.15 6.39
N ASN A 100 -13.38 0.94 5.67
CA ASN A 100 -13.31 2.39 5.85
C ASN A 100 -12.61 3.02 4.63
N PHE A 101 -13.21 4.04 4.02
CA PHE A 101 -12.66 4.68 2.84
C PHE A 101 -11.30 5.32 3.08
N SER A 102 -11.00 5.83 4.29
CA SER A 102 -9.69 6.35 4.65
C SER A 102 -8.60 5.27 4.59
N PHE A 103 -8.94 4.00 4.86
CA PHE A 103 -8.01 2.88 4.73
C PHE A 103 -7.71 2.61 3.25
N PHE A 104 -8.75 2.57 2.42
CA PHE A 104 -8.60 2.37 0.99
C PHE A 104 -7.82 3.50 0.30
N THR A 105 -8.11 4.78 0.62
CA THR A 105 -7.40 5.91 0.00
C THR A 105 -5.93 5.96 0.42
N SER A 106 -5.62 5.55 1.65
CA SER A 106 -4.24 5.35 2.12
C SER A 106 -3.52 4.27 1.31
N LEU A 107 -4.15 3.11 1.11
CA LEU A 107 -3.62 2.02 0.27
C LEU A 107 -3.43 2.48 -1.17
N LEU A 108 -4.41 3.20 -1.71
CA LEU A 108 -4.39 3.70 -3.07
C LEU A 108 -3.24 4.70 -3.28
N MET A 109 -3.06 5.64 -2.33
CA MET A 109 -1.97 6.61 -2.36
C MET A 109 -0.62 5.89 -2.31
N PHE A 110 -0.44 4.93 -1.40
CA PHE A 110 0.76 4.09 -1.35
C PHE A 110 1.00 3.37 -2.69
N PHE A 111 0.01 2.64 -3.20
CA PHE A 111 0.16 1.82 -4.39
C PHE A 111 0.47 2.63 -5.64
N LEU A 112 -0.26 3.72 -5.89
CA LEU A 112 -0.10 4.55 -7.08
C LEU A 112 1.20 5.34 -7.06
N SER A 113 1.53 5.98 -5.93
CA SER A 113 2.76 6.76 -5.81
C SER A 113 3.99 5.87 -5.94
N SER A 114 4.01 4.75 -5.21
CA SER A 114 5.10 3.78 -5.27
C SER A 114 5.23 3.15 -6.65
N SER A 115 4.13 2.77 -7.31
CA SER A 115 4.14 2.29 -8.69
C SER A 115 4.74 3.30 -9.68
N LYS A 116 4.50 4.59 -9.46
CA LYS A 116 5.05 5.65 -10.30
C LYS A 116 6.55 5.82 -10.04
N LEU A 117 6.98 5.76 -8.79
CA LEU A 117 8.40 5.87 -8.41
C LEU A 117 9.22 4.67 -8.89
N THR A 118 8.71 3.44 -8.78
CA THR A 118 9.39 2.24 -9.30
C THR A 118 9.67 2.34 -10.81
N LYS A 119 8.76 2.94 -11.58
CA LYS A 119 8.97 3.17 -13.03
C LYS A 119 9.86 4.37 -13.33
N TRP A 120 9.91 5.33 -12.43
CA TRP A 120 10.68 6.54 -12.63
C TRP A 120 12.17 6.22 -12.67
N LYS A 121 12.84 6.65 -13.75
CA LYS A 121 14.27 6.40 -14.00
C LYS A 121 14.66 4.91 -13.97
N GLY A 122 13.77 4.04 -14.46
CA GLY A 122 13.99 2.58 -14.51
C GLY A 122 15.29 2.15 -15.21
N GLU A 123 15.73 2.83 -16.28
CA GLU A 123 17.00 2.53 -16.96
C GLU A 123 18.23 2.74 -16.04
N THR A 124 18.18 3.71 -15.14
CA THR A 124 19.23 3.92 -14.14
C THR A 124 19.20 2.80 -13.09
N LYS A 125 18.00 2.44 -12.62
CA LYS A 125 17.81 1.39 -11.60
C LYS A 125 18.24 0.02 -12.10
N LYS A 126 17.93 -0.30 -13.36
CA LYS A 126 18.36 -1.54 -14.04
C LYS A 126 19.88 -1.73 -14.09
N ARG A 127 20.67 -0.64 -14.07
CA ARG A 127 22.13 -0.71 -14.05
C ARG A 127 22.71 -0.87 -12.64
N LEU A 128 21.91 -0.63 -11.61
CA LEU A 128 22.33 -0.62 -10.21
C LEU A 128 21.82 -1.85 -9.45
N ASP A 129 20.73 -2.46 -9.91
CA ASP A 129 20.06 -3.59 -9.27
C ASP A 129 19.92 -4.75 -10.26
N SER A 130 20.57 -5.87 -9.95
CA SER A 130 20.51 -7.10 -10.73
C SER A 130 19.14 -7.78 -10.70
N GLU A 131 18.31 -7.49 -9.69
CA GLU A 131 16.98 -8.06 -9.51
C GLU A 131 15.85 -7.17 -10.05
N TYR A 132 16.20 -6.07 -10.72
CA TYR A 132 15.23 -5.12 -11.23
C TYR A 132 14.21 -5.76 -12.19
N LYS A 133 12.92 -5.62 -11.85
CA LYS A 133 11.79 -6.02 -12.70
C LYS A 133 11.17 -4.81 -13.38
N GLU A 134 10.99 -4.89 -14.70
CA GLU A 134 10.34 -3.82 -15.46
C GLU A 134 8.92 -3.56 -14.91
N GLY A 135 8.69 -2.35 -14.40
CA GLY A 135 7.42 -1.94 -13.81
C GLY A 135 7.19 -2.42 -12.37
N GLY A 136 8.15 -3.12 -11.76
CA GLY A 136 8.07 -3.70 -10.42
C GLY A 136 7.42 -5.08 -10.40
N GLN A 137 6.32 -5.29 -11.14
CA GLN A 137 5.58 -6.56 -11.24
C GLN A 137 5.39 -7.26 -9.88
N ARG A 138 4.75 -6.55 -8.94
CA ARG A 138 4.59 -7.06 -7.58
C ARG A 138 3.73 -8.32 -7.55
N ASN A 139 4.22 -9.33 -6.84
CA ASN A 139 3.55 -10.63 -6.70
C ASN A 139 2.66 -10.68 -5.43
N TRP A 140 1.94 -11.79 -5.25
CA TRP A 140 1.07 -11.97 -4.09
C TRP A 140 1.83 -11.92 -2.75
N ILE A 141 3.09 -12.35 -2.71
CA ILE A 141 3.92 -12.31 -1.49
C ILE A 141 4.18 -10.86 -1.08
N GLN A 142 4.57 -10.00 -2.04
CA GLN A 142 4.77 -8.57 -1.78
C GLN A 142 3.47 -7.87 -1.38
N VAL A 143 2.34 -8.25 -1.99
CA VAL A 143 1.03 -7.73 -1.60
C VAL A 143 0.66 -8.21 -0.19
N PHE A 144 0.95 -9.45 0.16
CA PHE A 144 0.71 -10.00 1.48
C PHE A 144 1.59 -9.29 2.53
N CYS A 145 2.91 -9.22 2.34
CA CYS A 145 3.81 -8.65 3.33
C CYS A 145 3.55 -7.16 3.61
N ASN A 146 3.13 -6.37 2.61
CA ASN A 146 2.76 -4.97 2.82
C ASN A 146 1.28 -4.76 3.16
N GLY A 147 0.42 -5.73 2.87
CA GLY A 147 -1.04 -5.60 2.97
C GLY A 147 -1.69 -6.40 4.09
N ALA A 148 -1.01 -7.41 4.65
CA ALA A 148 -1.57 -8.31 5.66
C ALA A 148 -1.93 -7.56 6.94
N VAL A 149 -0.99 -6.79 7.50
CA VAL A 149 -1.22 -6.00 8.73
C VAL A 149 -2.38 -5.00 8.55
N PRO A 150 -2.42 -4.16 7.49
CA PRO A 150 -3.60 -3.32 7.20
C PRO A 150 -4.90 -4.12 7.05
N THR A 151 -4.86 -5.27 6.38
CA THR A 151 -6.06 -6.08 6.12
C THR A 151 -6.60 -6.69 7.40
N GLU A 152 -5.74 -7.24 8.24
CA GLU A 152 -6.11 -7.78 9.55
C GLU A 152 -6.71 -6.69 10.44
N LEU A 153 -6.06 -5.52 10.54
CA LEU A 153 -6.57 -4.38 11.29
C LEU A 153 -7.91 -3.88 10.75
N ALA A 154 -8.11 -3.89 9.43
CA ALA A 154 -9.39 -3.52 8.81
C ALA A 154 -10.51 -4.51 9.17
N LEU A 155 -10.21 -5.83 9.21
CA LEU A 155 -11.16 -6.86 9.63
C LEU A 155 -11.51 -6.73 11.12
N LEU A 156 -10.50 -6.54 11.99
CA LEU A 156 -10.72 -6.31 13.42
C LEU A 156 -11.55 -5.04 13.66
N TYR A 157 -11.22 -3.97 12.94
CA TYR A 157 -11.99 -2.72 12.96
C TYR A 157 -13.46 -2.95 12.59
N MET A 158 -13.71 -3.70 11.50
CA MET A 158 -15.08 -4.04 11.08
C MET A 158 -15.83 -4.88 12.11
N ILE A 159 -15.16 -5.82 12.77
CA ILE A 159 -15.76 -6.70 13.79
C ILE A 159 -16.15 -5.89 15.03
N GLU A 160 -15.29 -4.98 15.48
CA GLU A 160 -15.50 -4.24 16.73
C GLU A 160 -16.35 -2.98 16.57
N ASN A 161 -16.17 -2.25 15.46
CA ASN A 161 -16.75 -0.91 15.28
C ASN A 161 -17.77 -0.86 14.14
N GLY A 162 -17.81 -1.89 13.30
CA GLY A 162 -18.57 -1.89 12.07
C GLY A 162 -17.87 -1.12 10.94
N PRO A 163 -18.41 -1.23 9.71
CA PRO A 163 -17.90 -0.52 8.54
C PRO A 163 -18.30 0.96 8.59
N GLY A 164 -17.35 1.87 8.34
CA GLY A 164 -17.61 3.30 8.34
C GLY A 164 -16.40 4.13 8.73
N GLU A 165 -16.49 5.43 8.49
CA GLU A 165 -15.45 6.39 8.85
C GLU A 165 -15.74 6.97 10.24
N ILE A 166 -14.77 6.84 11.14
CA ILE A 166 -14.80 7.46 12.46
C ILE A 166 -13.67 8.50 12.58
N PRO A 167 -13.89 9.59 13.33
CA PRO A 167 -12.82 10.50 13.70
C PRO A 167 -11.85 9.82 14.66
N ILE A 168 -10.57 10.17 14.56
CA ILE A 168 -9.54 9.68 15.49
C ILE A 168 -9.61 10.52 16.77
N ASP A 169 -10.18 9.92 17.81
CA ASP A 169 -10.34 10.50 19.13
C ASP A 169 -10.16 9.43 20.21
N PHE A 170 -8.99 9.44 20.84
CA PHE A 170 -8.65 8.50 21.89
C PHE A 170 -9.43 8.70 23.20
N SER A 171 -10.10 9.85 23.42
CA SER A 171 -10.90 10.06 24.63
C SER A 171 -12.24 9.34 24.54
N LYS A 172 -12.83 9.29 23.34
CA LYS A 172 -14.14 8.67 23.07
C LYS A 172 -14.03 7.23 22.60
N GLN A 173 -13.08 6.93 21.71
CA GLN A 173 -12.98 5.65 21.01
C GLN A 173 -11.52 5.20 20.91
N TYR A 174 -10.96 4.78 22.05
CA TYR A 174 -9.56 4.38 22.15
C TYR A 174 -9.19 3.28 21.14
N THR A 175 -9.89 2.14 21.17
CA THR A 175 -9.54 0.96 20.37
C THR A 175 -9.66 1.24 18.87
N ALA A 176 -10.73 1.92 18.46
CA ALA A 176 -10.99 2.25 17.07
C ALA A 176 -9.97 3.27 16.53
N SER A 177 -9.65 4.31 17.31
CA SER A 177 -8.59 5.29 17.00
C SER A 177 -7.23 4.63 16.87
N TRP A 178 -6.93 3.70 17.79
CA TRP A 178 -5.70 2.92 17.77
C TRP A 178 -5.63 2.08 16.48
N MET A 179 -6.65 1.29 16.15
CA MET A 179 -6.69 0.48 14.91
C MET A 179 -6.54 1.33 13.64
N CYS A 180 -7.24 2.47 13.57
CA CYS A 180 -7.13 3.42 12.47
C CYS A 180 -5.70 3.93 12.28
N LEU A 181 -5.03 4.34 13.36
CA LEU A 181 -3.65 4.79 13.31
C LEU A 181 -2.66 3.64 13.06
N SER A 182 -2.89 2.44 13.59
CA SER A 182 -2.07 1.25 13.32
C SER A 182 -2.07 0.92 11.83
N LEU A 183 -3.24 0.99 11.19
CA LEU A 183 -3.39 0.73 9.76
C LEU A 183 -2.70 1.81 8.92
N LEU A 184 -2.92 3.08 9.26
CA LEU A 184 -2.23 4.19 8.62
C LEU A 184 -0.71 4.05 8.77
N ALA A 185 -0.22 3.66 9.96
CA ALA A 185 1.19 3.51 10.24
C ALA A 185 1.82 2.39 9.41
N ALA A 186 1.16 1.25 9.27
CA ALA A 186 1.62 0.15 8.41
C ALA A 186 1.75 0.57 6.94
N LEU A 187 0.72 1.22 6.38
CA LEU A 187 0.74 1.67 4.99
C LEU A 187 1.74 2.81 4.75
N ALA A 188 1.86 3.73 5.70
CA ALA A 188 2.83 4.81 5.64
C ALA A 188 4.27 4.29 5.78
N CYS A 189 4.52 3.27 6.61
CA CYS A 189 5.80 2.56 6.72
C CYS A 189 6.21 1.98 5.37
N SER A 190 5.34 1.17 4.74
CA SER A 190 5.62 0.59 3.41
C SER A 190 5.81 1.65 2.32
N ALA A 191 5.03 2.74 2.36
CA ALA A 191 5.21 3.87 1.45
C ALA A 191 6.54 4.59 1.68
N GLY A 192 6.90 4.82 2.94
CA GLY A 192 8.14 5.48 3.33
C GLY A 192 9.36 4.71 2.85
N ASP A 193 9.39 3.41 3.10
CA ASP A 193 10.45 2.51 2.62
C ASP A 193 10.57 2.53 1.08
N THR A 194 9.45 2.38 0.37
CA THR A 194 9.46 2.41 -1.09
C THR A 194 9.93 3.76 -1.63
N TRP A 195 9.51 4.87 -1.02
CA TRP A 195 9.97 6.20 -1.45
C TRP A 195 11.46 6.39 -1.16
N ALA A 196 11.95 5.93 -0.02
CA ALA A 196 13.37 6.02 0.33
C ALA A 196 14.25 5.25 -0.66
N SER A 197 13.90 4.00 -0.95
CA SER A 197 14.66 3.15 -1.88
C SER A 197 14.56 3.65 -3.32
N GLU A 198 13.37 4.03 -3.78
CA GLU A 198 13.16 4.41 -5.19
C GLU A 198 13.66 5.82 -5.54
N VAL A 199 13.56 6.77 -4.59
CA VAL A 199 14.02 8.16 -4.78
C VAL A 199 15.49 8.29 -4.36
N GLY A 200 15.87 7.69 -3.22
CA GLY A 200 17.23 7.74 -2.70
C GLY A 200 18.25 7.19 -3.69
N THR A 201 17.94 6.06 -4.33
CA THR A 201 18.82 5.42 -5.35
C THR A 201 19.09 6.32 -6.55
N VAL A 202 18.15 7.20 -6.91
CA VAL A 202 18.25 8.04 -8.12
C VAL A 202 18.79 9.44 -7.82
N LEU A 203 18.37 10.04 -6.71
CA LEU A 203 18.67 11.44 -6.39
C LEU A 203 19.83 11.63 -5.40
N SER A 204 20.21 10.58 -4.66
CA SER A 204 21.33 10.71 -3.73
C SER A 204 22.65 10.81 -4.49
N LYS A 205 23.34 11.94 -4.34
CA LYS A 205 24.70 12.15 -4.87
C LYS A 205 25.78 11.63 -3.93
N SER A 206 25.44 11.43 -2.65
CA SER A 206 26.33 10.88 -1.64
C SER A 206 26.18 9.36 -1.55
N PRO A 207 27.28 8.62 -1.31
CA PRO A 207 27.19 7.19 -1.06
C PRO A 207 26.33 6.94 0.19
N PRO A 208 25.47 5.89 0.19
CA PRO A 208 24.70 5.52 1.37
C PRO A 208 25.61 5.15 2.52
N ARG A 209 25.10 5.30 3.74
CA ARG A 209 25.78 4.87 4.96
C ARG A 209 24.99 3.77 5.62
N LEU A 210 25.66 2.72 6.08
CA LEU A 210 25.00 1.63 6.80
C LEU A 210 24.44 2.18 8.11
N ILE A 211 23.16 1.92 8.41
CA ILE A 211 22.50 2.51 9.57
C ILE A 211 23.10 2.08 10.92
N THR A 212 23.74 0.91 10.97
CA THR A 212 24.32 0.34 12.20
C THR A 212 25.73 0.84 12.50
N THR A 213 26.59 0.98 11.48
CA THR A 213 28.02 1.37 11.64
C THR A 213 28.32 2.79 11.19
N TRP A 214 27.41 3.40 10.41
CA TRP A 214 27.57 4.70 9.76
C TRP A 214 28.71 4.79 8.73
N GLU A 215 29.26 3.64 8.33
CA GLU A 215 30.26 3.51 7.28
C GLU A 215 29.64 3.64 5.90
N LYS A 216 30.41 4.12 4.92
CA LYS A 216 29.96 4.24 3.54
C LYS A 216 29.87 2.86 2.90
N VAL A 217 28.74 2.56 2.28
CA VAL A 217 28.48 1.29 1.60
C VAL A 217 28.08 1.52 0.13
N PRO A 218 28.23 0.52 -0.75
CA PRO A 218 27.73 0.60 -2.12
C PRO A 218 26.20 0.80 -2.18
N VAL A 219 25.73 1.45 -3.24
CA VAL A 219 24.29 1.61 -3.52
C VAL A 219 23.66 0.24 -3.71
N GLY A 220 22.48 0.02 -3.12
CA GLY A 220 21.79 -1.27 -3.10
C GLY A 220 22.09 -2.13 -1.87
N THR A 221 22.98 -1.68 -0.96
CA THR A 221 23.22 -2.38 0.31
C THR A 221 22.00 -2.32 1.23
N ASN A 222 21.54 -3.47 1.72
CA ASN A 222 20.43 -3.52 2.68
C ASN A 222 20.81 -2.75 3.96
N GLY A 223 19.92 -1.86 4.40
CA GLY A 223 20.16 -0.95 5.51
C GLY A 223 21.08 0.24 5.23
N GLY A 224 21.44 0.46 3.97
CA GLY A 224 22.12 1.68 3.53
C GLY A 224 21.14 2.86 3.45
N VAL A 225 21.35 3.89 4.29
CA VAL A 225 20.51 5.08 4.33
C VAL A 225 21.19 6.32 3.72
N THR A 226 20.38 7.21 3.14
CA THR A 226 20.80 8.52 2.65
C THR A 226 19.87 9.60 3.18
N MET A 227 20.35 10.84 3.29
CA MET A 227 19.49 11.96 3.74
C MET A 227 18.33 12.21 2.77
N VAL A 228 18.57 12.02 1.47
CA VAL A 228 17.51 12.11 0.45
C VAL A 228 16.49 10.98 0.61
N GLY A 229 16.94 9.76 0.91
CA GLY A 229 16.06 8.63 1.22
C GLY A 229 15.18 8.89 2.44
N LEU A 230 15.77 9.34 3.55
CA LEU A 230 15.03 9.66 4.79
C LEU A 230 14.03 10.82 4.60
N ALA A 231 14.41 11.86 3.86
CA ALA A 231 13.47 12.92 3.50
C ALA A 231 12.33 12.39 2.62
N SER A 232 12.65 11.48 1.70
CA SER A 232 11.65 10.85 0.82
C SER A 232 10.71 9.93 1.60
N SER A 233 11.18 9.21 2.62
CA SER A 233 10.31 8.37 3.45
C SER A 233 9.33 9.19 4.28
N LEU A 234 9.80 10.30 4.86
CA LEU A 234 8.94 11.29 5.54
C LEU A 234 7.85 11.81 4.58
N LEU A 235 8.23 12.20 3.36
CA LEU A 235 7.28 12.70 2.37
C LEU A 235 6.29 11.62 1.91
N GLY A 236 6.76 10.39 1.69
CA GLY A 236 5.91 9.26 1.31
C GLY A 236 4.84 8.97 2.36
N GLY A 237 5.25 8.87 3.63
CA GLY A 237 4.33 8.70 4.76
C GLY A 237 3.36 9.88 4.91
N THR A 238 3.85 11.11 4.71
CA THR A 238 3.02 12.33 4.76
C THR A 238 1.95 12.30 3.67
N CYS A 239 2.27 11.87 2.45
CA CYS A 239 1.30 11.73 1.37
C CYS A 239 0.19 10.72 1.71
N VAL A 240 0.52 9.59 2.36
CA VAL A 240 -0.48 8.63 2.85
C VAL A 240 -1.35 9.26 3.93
N GLY A 241 -0.75 9.98 4.90
CA GLY A 241 -1.48 10.72 5.93
C GLY A 241 -2.44 11.79 5.37
N ILE A 242 -2.01 12.52 4.33
CA ILE A 242 -2.88 13.49 3.62
C ILE A 242 -4.05 12.78 2.96
N ALA A 243 -3.85 11.64 2.29
CA ALA A 243 -4.92 10.88 1.68
C ALA A 243 -5.97 10.43 2.71
N TYR A 244 -5.51 9.92 3.86
CA TYR A 244 -6.38 9.58 4.98
C TYR A 244 -7.16 10.80 5.46
N PHE A 245 -6.47 11.90 5.76
CA PHE A 245 -7.06 13.13 6.30
C PHE A 245 -8.10 13.75 5.36
N LEU A 246 -7.80 13.84 4.05
CA LEU A 246 -8.75 14.35 3.06
C LEU A 246 -10.01 13.49 2.98
N THR A 247 -9.88 12.18 3.18
CA THR A 247 -11.04 11.28 3.20
C THR A 247 -11.90 11.52 4.44
N GLN A 248 -11.27 11.76 5.60
CA GLN A 248 -11.99 12.13 6.82
C GLN A 248 -12.82 13.40 6.60
N LEU A 249 -12.23 14.44 6.00
CA LEU A 249 -12.94 15.70 5.70
C LEU A 249 -14.18 15.53 4.81
N VAL A 250 -14.23 14.48 3.98
CA VAL A 250 -15.32 14.27 3.02
C VAL A 250 -16.41 13.35 3.59
N PHE A 251 -16.05 12.36 4.42
CA PHE A 251 -16.95 11.28 4.80
C PHE A 251 -17.32 11.23 6.29
N VAL A 252 -16.60 11.96 7.17
CA VAL A 252 -16.95 12.05 8.59
C VAL A 252 -17.82 13.28 8.83
N ASN A 253 -19.05 13.05 9.32
CA ASN A 253 -20.05 14.12 9.49
C ASN A 253 -19.80 14.99 10.73
N ASP A 254 -19.29 14.40 11.82
CA ASP A 254 -19.21 15.04 13.15
C ASP A 254 -17.80 15.58 13.47
N LEU A 255 -17.07 16.06 12.45
CA LEU A 255 -15.69 16.56 12.61
C LEU A 255 -15.60 17.85 13.43
N ASP A 256 -16.66 18.65 13.44
CA ASP A 256 -16.78 19.92 14.16
C ASP A 256 -16.82 19.74 15.69
N ILE A 257 -17.34 18.59 16.15
CA ILE A 257 -17.42 18.20 17.57
C ILE A 257 -16.44 17.08 17.93
N SER A 258 -15.43 16.85 17.09
CA SER A 258 -14.36 15.86 17.29
C SER A 258 -12.99 16.52 17.50
N ALA A 259 -12.06 15.76 18.09
CA ALA A 259 -10.67 16.20 18.22
C ALA A 259 -10.08 16.64 16.87
N PRO A 260 -9.14 17.61 16.84
CA PRO A 260 -8.49 18.03 15.60
C PRO A 260 -7.84 16.85 14.86
N GLN A 261 -8.22 16.66 13.58
CA GLN A 261 -7.76 15.52 12.76
C GLN A 261 -6.47 15.80 11.97
N TRP A 262 -5.97 17.04 11.94
CA TRP A 262 -4.71 17.39 11.26
C TRP A 262 -3.46 16.58 11.72
N PRO A 263 -3.34 16.10 12.99
CA PRO A 263 -2.19 15.31 13.42
C PRO A 263 -2.00 14.02 12.63
N ILE A 264 -3.04 13.51 11.95
CA ILE A 264 -2.98 12.37 11.04
C ILE A 264 -1.88 12.55 9.98
N ILE A 265 -1.72 13.77 9.47
CA ILE A 265 -0.72 14.07 8.44
C ILE A 265 0.70 13.90 9.00
N ALA A 266 0.96 14.52 10.16
CA ALA A 266 2.25 14.44 10.83
C ALA A 266 2.55 13.00 11.28
N PHE A 267 1.54 12.30 11.80
CA PHE A 267 1.64 10.90 12.18
C PHE A 267 2.01 10.01 11.00
N GLY A 268 1.36 10.16 9.84
CA GLY A 268 1.70 9.44 8.61
C GLY A 268 3.15 9.69 8.19
N GLY A 269 3.61 10.95 8.24
CA GLY A 269 5.01 11.29 7.97
C GLY A 269 6.00 10.60 8.91
N LEU A 270 5.74 10.67 10.22
CA LEU A 270 6.57 10.02 11.23
C LEU A 270 6.57 8.50 11.06
N ALA A 271 5.43 7.88 10.75
CA ALA A 271 5.33 6.46 10.48
C ALA A 271 6.16 6.04 9.26
N GLY A 272 6.14 6.83 8.18
CA GLY A 272 6.98 6.58 7.00
C GLY A 272 8.47 6.70 7.30
N LEU A 273 8.88 7.74 8.03
CA LEU A 273 10.27 7.95 8.41
C LEU A 273 10.78 6.84 9.36
N LEU A 274 10.11 6.64 10.49
CA LEU A 274 10.50 5.65 11.49
C LEU A 274 10.42 4.23 10.92
N GLY A 275 9.41 3.95 10.10
CA GLY A 275 9.29 2.68 9.39
C GLY A 275 10.48 2.39 8.50
N SER A 276 10.91 3.35 7.66
CA SER A 276 12.11 3.19 6.84
C SER A 276 13.40 2.99 7.65
N ILE A 277 13.47 3.58 8.86
CA ILE A 277 14.61 3.42 9.77
C ILE A 277 14.62 2.02 10.38
N VAL A 278 13.47 1.53 10.87
CA VAL A 278 13.33 0.17 11.39
C VAL A 278 13.65 -0.85 10.30
N ASP A 279 13.13 -0.63 9.10
CA ASP A 279 13.38 -1.46 7.93
C ASP A 279 14.86 -1.54 7.59
N SER A 280 15.52 -0.39 7.51
CA SER A 280 16.96 -0.31 7.27
C SER A 280 17.77 -0.99 8.37
N TYR A 281 17.34 -0.89 9.64
CA TYR A 281 18.02 -1.55 10.76
C TYR A 281 17.88 -3.07 10.71
N LEU A 282 16.68 -3.57 10.43
CA LEU A 282 16.43 -5.00 10.21
C LEU A 282 17.18 -5.50 8.98
N GLY A 283 17.23 -4.72 7.90
CA GLY A 283 17.99 -5.05 6.71
C GLY A 283 19.49 -5.15 6.97
N ALA A 284 20.08 -4.17 7.65
CA ALA A 284 21.51 -4.19 7.98
C ALA A 284 21.93 -5.36 8.89
N THR A 285 21.01 -5.91 9.68
CA THR A 285 21.30 -6.93 10.69
C THR A 285 20.86 -8.34 10.29
N MET A 286 19.73 -8.47 9.60
CA MET A 286 19.04 -9.74 9.32
C MET A 286 18.87 -10.07 7.84
N GLN A 287 19.28 -9.19 6.91
CA GLN A 287 19.32 -9.51 5.49
C GLN A 287 20.76 -9.56 4.99
N PHE A 288 21.08 -10.57 4.19
CA PHE A 288 22.40 -10.65 3.59
C PHE A 288 22.57 -9.59 2.49
N THR A 289 23.73 -8.94 2.47
CA THR A 289 24.19 -8.15 1.34
C THR A 289 25.62 -8.54 1.03
N GLY A 290 25.89 -8.89 -0.21
CA GLY A 290 27.23 -9.10 -0.72
C GLY A 290 27.56 -8.26 -1.95
N LEU A 291 28.84 -8.10 -2.24
CA LEU A 291 29.36 -7.52 -3.48
C LEU A 291 29.90 -8.65 -4.35
N ASP A 292 29.34 -8.81 -5.54
CA ASP A 292 29.91 -9.68 -6.56
C ASP A 292 31.11 -8.96 -7.17
N GLU A 293 32.32 -9.51 -6.97
CA GLU A 293 33.55 -8.88 -7.46
C GLU A 293 33.69 -8.95 -8.99
N SER A 294 32.99 -9.89 -9.65
CA SER A 294 33.04 -10.06 -11.10
C SER A 294 32.22 -9.02 -11.84
N THR A 295 31.07 -8.65 -11.29
CA THR A 295 30.13 -7.68 -11.88
C THR A 295 30.18 -6.30 -11.24
N GLY A 296 30.74 -6.20 -10.03
CA GLY A 296 30.74 -4.98 -9.22
C GLY A 296 29.35 -4.60 -8.67
N MET A 297 28.38 -5.51 -8.74
CA MET A 297 27.01 -5.28 -8.30
C MET A 297 26.76 -5.83 -6.90
N VAL A 298 25.83 -5.18 -6.20
CA VAL A 298 25.35 -5.67 -4.90
C VAL A 298 24.34 -6.79 -5.13
N VAL A 299 24.49 -7.88 -4.37
CA VAL A 299 23.64 -9.07 -4.45
C VAL A 299 23.05 -9.43 -3.08
N SER A 300 21.87 -10.03 -3.11
CA SER A 300 21.06 -10.39 -1.93
C SER A 300 21.34 -11.81 -1.40
N SER A 301 22.12 -12.61 -2.14
CA SER A 301 22.32 -14.04 -1.85
C SER A 301 23.81 -14.41 -1.78
N PRO A 302 24.22 -15.29 -0.83
CA PRO A 302 25.59 -15.78 -0.77
C PRO A 302 25.95 -16.64 -1.99
N ALA A 303 27.14 -16.43 -2.56
CA ALA A 303 27.71 -17.26 -3.63
C ALA A 303 29.25 -17.26 -3.54
N ASN A 304 29.89 -18.15 -4.31
CA ASN A 304 31.33 -18.43 -4.21
C ASN A 304 32.24 -17.21 -4.51
N GLU A 305 31.76 -16.22 -5.27
CA GLU A 305 32.52 -15.00 -5.67
C GLU A 305 31.95 -13.72 -5.05
N VAL A 306 31.14 -13.86 -3.99
CA VAL A 306 30.43 -12.75 -3.35
C VAL A 306 31.05 -12.43 -2.01
N LYS A 307 31.60 -11.22 -1.88
CA LYS A 307 32.14 -10.71 -0.63
C LYS A 307 31.03 -10.11 0.23
N CYS A 308 30.82 -10.64 1.43
CA CYS A 308 29.82 -10.11 2.36
C CYS A 308 30.13 -8.65 2.74
N ILE A 309 29.11 -7.79 2.63
CA ILE A 309 29.13 -6.39 3.07
C ILE A 309 28.43 -6.25 4.42
N ALA A 310 27.21 -6.78 4.55
CA ALA A 310 26.36 -6.56 5.72
C ALA A 310 25.35 -7.71 5.96
N GLY A 311 24.89 -7.76 7.20
CA GLY A 311 23.81 -8.63 7.68
C GLY A 311 24.07 -10.13 7.59
N LYS A 312 22.99 -10.90 7.71
CA LYS A 312 22.97 -12.37 7.73
C LYS A 312 21.81 -12.86 6.86
N PRO A 313 21.87 -14.05 6.25
CA PRO A 313 20.77 -14.56 5.43
C PRO A 313 19.66 -15.16 6.31
N ILE A 314 19.06 -14.34 7.20
CA ILE A 314 17.98 -14.76 8.11
C ILE A 314 16.62 -14.43 7.52
N LEU A 315 16.45 -13.20 7.03
CA LEU A 315 15.22 -12.68 6.45
C LEU A 315 15.46 -12.24 5.00
N ASP A 316 14.40 -12.29 4.19
CA ASP A 316 14.35 -11.68 2.87
C ASP A 316 13.73 -10.27 2.93
N ASN A 317 13.61 -9.61 1.78
CA ASN A 317 12.99 -8.28 1.71
C ASN A 317 11.53 -8.27 2.17
N ASN A 318 10.77 -9.29 1.79
CA ASN A 318 9.34 -9.33 2.09
C ASN A 318 9.10 -9.51 3.60
N ALA A 319 9.90 -10.34 4.26
CA ALA A 319 9.82 -10.55 5.69
C ALA A 319 10.21 -9.29 6.48
N VAL A 320 11.26 -8.58 6.06
CA VAL A 320 11.65 -7.32 6.73
C VAL A 320 10.56 -6.26 6.60
N ASN A 321 10.00 -6.04 5.40
CA ASN A 321 8.87 -5.12 5.24
C ASN A 321 7.68 -5.49 6.16
N LEU A 322 7.37 -6.78 6.27
CA LEU A 322 6.31 -7.26 7.16
C LEU A 322 6.63 -6.94 8.62
N PHE A 323 7.80 -7.31 9.13
CA PHE A 323 8.18 -7.05 10.54
C PHE A 323 8.27 -5.56 10.86
N SER A 324 8.84 -4.75 9.97
CA SER A 324 8.88 -3.30 10.08
C SER A 324 7.46 -2.73 10.22
N SER A 325 6.54 -3.16 9.35
CA SER A 325 5.15 -2.71 9.37
C SER A 325 4.43 -3.12 10.66
N VAL A 326 4.64 -4.35 11.17
CA VAL A 326 4.09 -4.82 12.44
C VAL A 326 4.59 -3.96 13.60
N LEU A 327 5.90 -3.74 13.70
CA LEU A 327 6.48 -2.98 14.80
C LEU A 327 5.95 -1.53 14.83
N ILE A 328 5.90 -0.87 13.68
CA ILE A 328 5.41 0.50 13.58
C ILE A 328 3.90 0.57 13.85
N ALA A 329 3.12 -0.38 13.35
CA ALA A 329 1.68 -0.44 13.59
C ALA A 329 1.33 -0.68 15.06
N LEU A 330 2.16 -1.40 15.82
CA LEU A 330 1.91 -1.65 17.25
C LEU A 330 2.40 -0.51 18.15
N LEU A 331 3.61 0.00 17.88
CA LEU A 331 4.29 0.92 18.80
C LEU A 331 3.85 2.38 18.61
N LEU A 332 3.72 2.84 17.37
CA LEU A 332 3.55 4.26 17.09
C LEU A 332 2.16 4.79 17.50
N PRO A 333 1.04 4.10 17.27
CA PRO A 333 -0.27 4.51 17.76
C PRO A 333 -0.34 4.54 19.29
N THR A 334 0.32 3.58 19.95
CA THR A 334 0.41 3.51 21.42
C THR A 334 1.16 4.73 21.99
N ALA A 335 2.24 5.15 21.33
CA ALA A 335 2.93 6.38 21.68
C ALA A 335 2.08 7.64 21.37
N ALA A 336 1.40 7.65 20.22
CA ALA A 336 0.59 8.78 19.77
C ALA A 336 -0.58 9.08 20.72
N TRP A 337 -1.17 8.06 21.37
CA TRP A 337 -2.20 8.23 22.39
C TRP A 337 -1.82 9.23 23.50
N GLY A 338 -0.55 9.26 23.91
CA GLY A 338 -0.05 10.17 24.94
C GLY A 338 -0.07 11.65 24.54
N PHE A 339 -0.06 11.94 23.24
CA PHE A 339 0.10 13.29 22.69
C PHE A 339 -1.03 13.70 21.74
N TRP A 340 -1.97 12.81 21.44
CA TRP A 340 -3.07 13.10 20.53
C TRP A 340 -3.97 14.19 21.13
N PRO A 341 -4.39 15.19 20.33
CA PRO A 341 -5.37 16.18 20.79
C PRO A 341 -6.62 15.50 21.33
N ARG A 342 -7.15 16.02 22.43
CA ARG A 342 -8.37 15.54 23.08
C ARG A 342 -9.39 16.66 23.08
N GLN A 343 -10.66 16.29 22.97
CA GLN A 343 -11.78 17.19 23.16
C GLN A 343 -12.58 16.80 24.40
#